data_AF-A0A9D1ZXS4-F1
#
_entry.id   AF-A0A9D1ZXS4-F1
#
_cell.length_a   1.000
_cell.length_b   1.000
_cell.length_c   1.000
_cell.angle_alpha   90.00
_cell.angle_beta   90.00
_cell.angle_gamma   90.00
#
_symmetry.space_group_name_H-M   'P 1'
#
loop_
_entity.id
_entity.type
_entity.pdbx_description
1 polymer ?
#
loop_
_entity_poly.entity_id
_entity_poly.type
_entity_poly.pdbx_seq_one_letter_code
_entity_poly.pdbx_strand_id
1 'polypeptide(L)'
;MIIFSRFFVIQVVQGEKLRYRAIGQWTREIPVVAARGVIEDRNGVVLAENSASYSVFVRPNAVKDKKTAASALAGLFGLDAQELCERLETTKVSELTIARHVEKPLTEELEKYDLPGVYYARDNTRVYPYGQALSRVLGFTSSDNSGLTGLEKYYDKYLAGIDGEIAYPADLVGTEVEGEVMYLPATDGLTVRTTIDYGIQAVAEAALERVYEQYSPVSAQCVVLDPNTFDVLAMAEYPGYDLNDVPRDDPELLNELSRNDLVSDIYEPGSTFKIITAAANIEEYLRGNTSAFSLQHIFNSSRTRSVDGTTIKCWSNHANGKHCNQTLAEALNNSCNPCFTDIALALGKETFYDYLEAFNFGKVTGIDFSGEAQGMLVSESAVRDCDLARIGFGQTVAVTALQLACASAAAVNGGYYYQPRLVSAVYAQDGSVSETIPVVLKNRTVSEEASRMLASLLEGVVANGSGSKAYIEGYKIGGKTGTAQKFENGSIAQGKYVSSFLGFFPSDAPQYLALVIVDEPQGAYYGSVVAAPAAKEIFQGIIDLKDIRPYGGT
;
A
#
# COMPACT_ATOMS: atom_id res chain seq x y z
N MET A 1 -46.47 7.52 54.53
CA MET A 1 -45.14 8.06 54.17
C MET A 1 -44.36 7.17 53.21
N ILE A 2 -44.28 5.85 53.44
CA ILE A 2 -43.46 4.93 52.60
C ILE A 2 -43.83 4.97 51.10
N ILE A 3 -45.11 5.10 50.76
CA ILE A 3 -45.56 5.18 49.36
C ILE A 3 -45.13 6.50 48.71
N PHE A 4 -45.24 7.64 49.42
CA PHE A 4 -44.81 8.95 48.92
C PHE A 4 -43.29 9.03 48.73
N SER A 5 -42.51 8.46 49.63
CA SER A 5 -41.05 8.36 49.48
C SER A 5 -40.67 7.47 48.29
N ARG A 6 -41.40 6.36 48.07
CA ARG A 6 -41.16 5.47 46.92
C ARG A 6 -41.56 6.13 45.59
N PHE A 7 -42.63 6.91 45.60
CA PHE A 7 -43.08 7.68 44.44
C PHE A 7 -42.07 8.79 44.08
N PHE A 8 -41.51 9.49 45.08
CA PHE A 8 -40.46 10.49 44.89
C PHE A 8 -39.17 9.87 44.33
N VAL A 9 -38.76 8.69 44.83
CA VAL A 9 -37.60 7.96 44.28
C VAL A 9 -37.83 7.57 42.82
N ILE A 10 -39.02 7.10 42.47
CA ILE A 10 -39.33 6.68 41.09
C ILE A 10 -39.42 7.89 40.15
N GLN A 11 -40.09 8.98 40.54
CA GLN A 11 -40.30 10.12 39.66
C GLN A 11 -39.14 11.11 39.61
N VAL A 12 -38.39 11.30 40.70
CA VAL A 12 -37.36 12.36 40.79
C VAL A 12 -35.95 11.77 40.69
N VAL A 13 -35.67 10.66 41.38
CA VAL A 13 -34.33 10.05 41.39
C VAL A 13 -34.12 9.12 40.19
N GLN A 14 -35.14 8.33 39.84
CA GLN A 14 -35.11 7.41 38.69
C GLN A 14 -35.82 7.97 37.44
N GLY A 15 -36.44 9.16 37.55
CA GLY A 15 -37.28 9.75 36.51
C GLY A 15 -36.56 9.93 35.18
N GLU A 16 -35.36 10.53 35.18
CA GLU A 16 -34.59 10.68 33.94
C GLU A 16 -34.20 9.35 33.32
N LYS A 17 -33.73 8.38 34.13
CA LYS A 17 -33.32 7.06 33.65
C LYS A 17 -34.50 6.23 33.11
N LEU A 18 -35.66 6.35 33.75
CA LEU A 18 -36.91 5.71 33.31
C LEU A 18 -37.49 6.42 32.08
N ARG A 19 -37.37 7.75 31.98
CA ARG A 19 -37.79 8.52 30.80
C ARG A 19 -36.89 8.22 29.59
N TYR A 20 -35.58 8.09 29.78
CA TYR A 20 -34.64 7.67 28.73
C TYR A 20 -34.94 6.25 28.24
N ARG A 21 -35.25 5.32 29.17
CA ARG A 21 -35.70 3.96 28.84
C ARG A 21 -37.08 3.94 28.17
N ALA A 22 -37.99 4.83 28.57
CA ALA A 22 -39.32 4.95 27.97
C ALA A 22 -39.23 5.53 26.55
N ILE A 23 -38.38 6.55 26.33
CA ILE A 23 -38.09 7.07 24.98
C ILE A 23 -37.51 5.95 24.12
N GLY A 24 -36.46 5.24 24.56
CA GLY A 24 -35.94 4.08 23.82
C GLY A 24 -36.91 2.88 23.68
N GLN A 25 -38.05 2.88 24.39
CA GLN A 25 -39.14 1.92 24.20
C GLN A 25 -40.26 2.46 23.31
N TRP A 26 -40.38 3.78 23.17
CA TRP A 26 -41.46 4.49 22.46
C TRP A 26 -41.02 5.10 21.15
N THR A 27 -39.72 5.14 20.86
CA THR A 27 -39.17 5.52 19.56
C THR A 27 -38.49 4.31 18.93
N ARG A 28 -38.61 4.21 17.61
CA ARG A 28 -37.85 3.27 16.81
C ARG A 28 -37.05 4.07 15.80
N GLU A 29 -35.77 3.73 15.68
CA GLU A 29 -34.81 4.41 14.85
C GLU A 29 -34.66 3.65 13.53
N ILE A 30 -34.83 4.33 12.39
CA ILE A 30 -34.31 3.86 11.11
C ILE A 30 -32.98 4.59 10.88
N PRO A 31 -31.86 3.87 10.73
CA PRO A 31 -30.57 4.50 10.47
C PRO A 31 -30.60 5.19 9.10
N VAL A 32 -30.04 6.39 9.05
CA VAL A 32 -29.73 7.09 7.80
C VAL A 32 -28.23 6.95 7.60
N VAL A 33 -27.82 6.00 6.76
CA VAL A 33 -26.40 5.68 6.58
C VAL A 33 -25.69 6.84 5.89
N ALA A 34 -24.62 7.33 6.50
CA ALA A 34 -23.77 8.36 5.91
C ALA A 34 -23.09 7.84 4.63
N ALA A 35 -22.92 8.69 3.62
CA ALA A 35 -22.09 8.32 2.50
C ALA A 35 -20.62 8.34 2.94
N ARG A 36 -19.91 7.25 2.64
CA ARG A 36 -18.48 7.16 2.96
C ARG A 36 -17.69 8.15 2.11
N GLY A 37 -16.64 8.74 2.64
CA GLY A 37 -15.79 9.68 1.92
C GLY A 37 -15.21 9.11 0.63
N VAL A 38 -15.03 9.96 -0.38
CA VAL A 38 -14.40 9.59 -1.65
C VAL A 38 -12.88 9.48 -1.45
N ILE A 39 -12.24 8.52 -2.11
CA ILE A 39 -10.77 8.49 -2.23
C ILE A 39 -10.41 8.93 -3.64
N GLU A 40 -9.54 9.94 -3.75
CA GLU A 40 -9.08 10.49 -5.03
C GLU A 40 -7.56 10.34 -5.21
N ASP A 41 -7.11 10.28 -6.45
CA ASP A 41 -5.72 10.45 -6.84
C ASP A 41 -5.27 11.92 -6.62
N ARG A 42 -3.97 12.19 -6.76
CA ARG A 42 -3.39 13.52 -6.60
C ARG A 42 -3.94 14.57 -7.58
N ASN A 43 -4.55 14.15 -8.69
CA ASN A 43 -5.11 14.97 -9.76
C ASN A 43 -6.65 15.08 -9.69
N GLY A 44 -7.30 14.46 -8.70
CA GLY A 44 -8.75 14.46 -8.52
C GLY A 44 -9.49 13.33 -9.25
N VAL A 45 -8.78 12.32 -9.74
CA VAL A 45 -9.39 11.11 -10.30
C VAL A 45 -9.96 10.28 -9.16
N VAL A 46 -11.24 9.92 -9.24
CA VAL A 46 -11.93 9.13 -8.22
C VAL A 46 -11.46 7.67 -8.25
N LEU A 47 -10.88 7.21 -7.14
CA LEU A 47 -10.36 5.84 -6.97
C LEU A 47 -11.32 4.93 -6.19
N ALA A 48 -12.09 5.50 -5.27
CA ALA A 48 -13.15 4.81 -4.55
C ALA A 48 -14.29 5.78 -4.21
N GLU A 49 -15.52 5.39 -4.50
CA GLU A 49 -16.72 6.21 -4.29
C GLU A 49 -17.90 5.36 -3.82
N ASN A 50 -19.09 5.95 -3.74
CA ASN A 50 -20.30 5.23 -3.41
C ASN A 50 -21.30 5.30 -4.55
N SER A 51 -21.96 4.18 -4.81
CA SER A 51 -23.20 4.15 -5.57
C SER A 51 -24.39 4.15 -4.62
N ALA A 52 -25.46 4.86 -5.01
CA ALA A 52 -26.70 4.89 -4.24
C ALA A 52 -27.39 3.53 -4.30
N SER A 53 -27.60 2.93 -3.13
CA SER A 53 -28.32 1.66 -2.99
C SER A 53 -29.35 1.77 -1.86
N TYR A 54 -30.08 0.70 -1.63
CA TYR A 54 -31.14 0.67 -0.62
C TYR A 54 -31.12 -0.64 0.16
N SER A 55 -31.45 -0.55 1.43
CA SER A 55 -31.69 -1.72 2.29
C SER A 55 -33.18 -1.88 2.51
N VAL A 56 -33.69 -3.09 2.33
CA VAL A 56 -35.10 -3.45 2.45
C VAL A 56 -35.33 -4.15 3.78
N PHE A 57 -36.29 -3.64 4.53
CA PHE A 57 -36.66 -4.09 5.87
C PHE A 57 -38.13 -4.48 5.93
N VAL A 58 -38.42 -5.42 6.82
CA VAL A 58 -39.79 -5.88 7.09
C VAL A 58 -40.03 -5.89 8.59
N ARG A 59 -41.15 -5.31 9.02
CA ARG A 59 -41.69 -5.44 10.37
C ARG A 59 -42.73 -6.56 10.39
N PRO A 60 -42.39 -7.77 10.89
CA PRO A 60 -43.26 -8.93 10.76
C PRO A 60 -44.64 -8.76 11.43
N ASN A 61 -44.73 -7.92 12.47
CA ASN A 61 -45.97 -7.61 13.18
C ASN A 61 -46.90 -6.67 12.39
N ALA A 62 -46.36 -5.86 11.49
CA ALA A 62 -47.13 -4.95 10.65
C ALA A 62 -47.59 -5.60 9.32
N VAL A 63 -47.01 -6.75 8.96
CA VAL A 63 -47.37 -7.52 7.77
C VAL A 63 -48.67 -8.29 8.00
N LYS A 64 -49.73 -7.93 7.27
CA LYS A 64 -51.04 -8.58 7.35
C LYS A 64 -51.07 -9.96 6.70
N ASP A 65 -50.48 -10.09 5.51
CA ASP A 65 -50.39 -11.35 4.76
C ASP A 65 -48.92 -11.70 4.52
N LYS A 66 -48.37 -12.51 5.44
CA LYS A 66 -46.97 -12.92 5.43
C LYS A 66 -46.61 -13.78 4.24
N LYS A 67 -47.56 -14.57 3.73
CA LYS A 67 -47.33 -15.49 2.61
C LYS A 67 -47.21 -14.71 1.29
N THR A 68 -48.12 -13.75 1.08
CA THR A 68 -48.07 -12.86 -0.10
C THR A 68 -46.83 -11.96 -0.05
N ALA A 69 -46.50 -11.38 1.11
CA ALA A 69 -45.29 -10.58 1.28
C ALA A 69 -44.02 -11.41 1.02
N ALA A 70 -43.92 -12.62 1.58
CA ALA A 70 -42.78 -13.51 1.35
C ALA A 70 -42.63 -13.89 -0.14
N SER A 71 -43.74 -14.16 -0.83
CA SER A 71 -43.71 -14.54 -2.25
C SER A 71 -43.27 -13.38 -3.14
N ALA A 72 -43.73 -12.15 -2.86
CA ALA A 72 -43.33 -10.96 -3.60
C ALA A 72 -41.85 -10.61 -3.36
N LEU A 73 -41.41 -10.61 -2.10
CA LEU A 73 -40.02 -10.33 -1.73
C LEU A 73 -39.07 -11.40 -2.28
N ALA A 74 -39.45 -12.67 -2.22
CA ALA A 74 -38.67 -13.77 -2.77
C ALA A 74 -38.54 -13.66 -4.30
N GLY A 75 -39.61 -13.30 -5.00
CA GLY A 75 -39.58 -13.09 -6.45
C GLY A 75 -38.70 -11.90 -6.87
N LEU A 76 -38.71 -10.81 -6.09
CA LEU A 76 -37.91 -9.62 -6.38
C LEU A 76 -36.41 -9.81 -6.08
N PHE A 77 -36.08 -10.51 -4.99
CA PHE A 77 -34.70 -10.61 -4.49
C PHE A 77 -34.06 -11.99 -4.69
N GLY A 78 -34.74 -12.90 -5.40
CA GLY A 78 -34.22 -14.25 -5.67
C GLY A 78 -34.06 -15.13 -4.42
N LEU A 79 -34.88 -14.91 -3.40
CA LEU A 79 -34.85 -15.64 -2.13
C LEU A 79 -35.78 -16.88 -2.18
N ASP A 80 -35.64 -17.80 -1.23
CA ASP A 80 -36.62 -18.87 -1.05
C ASP A 80 -37.88 -18.35 -0.34
N ALA A 81 -39.02 -18.44 -1.03
CA ALA A 81 -40.30 -17.93 -0.53
C ALA A 81 -40.80 -18.67 0.72
N GLN A 82 -40.48 -19.96 0.85
CA GLN A 82 -40.95 -20.77 1.97
C GLN A 82 -40.12 -20.47 3.23
N GLU A 83 -38.80 -20.41 3.10
CA GLU A 83 -37.88 -20.01 4.17
C GLU A 83 -38.17 -18.59 4.66
N LEU A 84 -38.41 -17.65 3.75
CA LEU A 84 -38.74 -16.27 4.11
C LEU A 84 -40.08 -16.19 4.85
N CYS A 85 -41.10 -16.93 4.41
CA CYS A 85 -42.39 -16.98 5.09
C CYS A 85 -42.24 -17.54 6.51
N GLU A 86 -41.48 -18.62 6.68
CA GLU A 86 -41.18 -19.19 7.99
C GLU A 86 -40.43 -18.20 8.89
N ARG A 87 -39.44 -17.46 8.36
CA ARG A 87 -38.76 -16.38 9.11
C ARG A 87 -39.72 -15.28 9.55
N LEU A 88 -40.64 -14.85 8.70
CA LEU A 88 -41.64 -13.82 9.04
C LEU A 88 -42.64 -14.30 10.10
N GLU A 89 -42.93 -15.60 10.16
CA GLU A 89 -43.86 -16.18 11.13
C GLU A 89 -43.21 -16.46 12.49
N THR A 90 -41.96 -16.92 12.50
CA THR A 90 -41.29 -17.42 13.71
C THR A 90 -40.49 -16.36 14.46
N THR A 91 -40.04 -15.30 13.79
CA THR A 91 -39.16 -14.33 14.43
C THR A 91 -39.91 -13.47 15.46
N LYS A 92 -39.22 -13.17 16.57
CA LYS A 92 -39.71 -12.25 17.61
C LYS A 92 -39.07 -10.87 17.54
N VAL A 93 -38.18 -10.64 16.58
CA VAL A 93 -37.59 -9.32 16.35
C VAL A 93 -38.62 -8.39 15.73
N SER A 94 -38.55 -7.11 16.09
CA SER A 94 -39.47 -6.09 15.58
C SER A 94 -39.24 -5.80 14.10
N GLU A 95 -38.02 -5.99 13.60
CA GLU A 95 -37.59 -5.67 12.24
C GLU A 95 -36.63 -6.75 11.72
N LEU A 96 -36.76 -7.11 10.45
CA LEU A 96 -35.89 -8.02 9.72
C LEU A 96 -35.34 -7.32 8.48
N THR A 97 -34.02 -7.36 8.30
CA THR A 97 -33.39 -7.03 7.02
C THR A 97 -33.61 -8.18 6.04
N ILE A 98 -34.18 -7.87 4.88
CA ILE A 98 -34.47 -8.85 3.82
C ILE A 98 -33.39 -8.82 2.75
N ALA A 99 -33.01 -7.62 2.33
CA ALA A 99 -31.98 -7.41 1.32
C ALA A 99 -31.22 -6.13 1.64
N ARG A 100 -29.93 -6.10 1.31
CA ARG A 100 -29.08 -4.90 1.36
C ARG A 100 -28.52 -4.61 -0.01
N HIS A 101 -28.04 -3.39 -0.23
CA HIS A 101 -27.39 -2.98 -1.48
C HIS A 101 -28.27 -3.16 -2.72
N VAL A 102 -29.58 -2.97 -2.56
CA VAL A 102 -30.59 -3.08 -3.62
C VAL A 102 -30.53 -1.86 -4.53
N GLU A 103 -30.52 -2.06 -5.84
CA GLU A 103 -30.57 -0.98 -6.81
C GLU A 103 -31.93 -0.26 -6.81
N LYS A 104 -31.94 1.03 -7.16
CA LYS A 104 -33.15 1.85 -7.19
C LYS A 104 -34.31 1.24 -8.01
N PRO A 105 -34.11 0.66 -9.20
CA PRO A 105 -35.22 0.10 -9.98
C PRO A 105 -35.96 -1.03 -9.25
N LEU A 106 -35.25 -1.85 -8.48
CA LEU A 106 -35.85 -2.93 -7.68
C LEU A 106 -36.68 -2.36 -6.52
N THR A 107 -36.25 -1.26 -5.90
CA THR A 107 -37.07 -0.58 -4.89
C THR A 107 -38.32 0.09 -5.48
N GLU A 108 -38.23 0.65 -6.69
CA GLU A 108 -39.39 1.22 -7.40
C GLU A 108 -40.39 0.13 -7.83
N GLU A 109 -39.93 -1.08 -8.15
CA GLU A 109 -40.81 -2.25 -8.34
C GLU A 109 -41.44 -2.71 -7.01
N LEU A 110 -40.68 -2.74 -5.91
CA LEU A 110 -41.18 -3.11 -4.58
C LEU A 110 -42.34 -2.22 -4.13
N GLU A 111 -42.26 -0.91 -4.38
CA GLU A 111 -43.32 0.05 -4.04
C GLU A 111 -44.67 -0.29 -4.69
N LYS A 112 -44.66 -0.90 -5.88
CA LYS A 112 -45.90 -1.26 -6.60
C LYS A 112 -46.70 -2.36 -5.92
N TYR A 113 -46.07 -3.16 -5.05
CA TYR A 113 -46.74 -4.24 -4.32
C TYR A 113 -47.54 -3.74 -3.11
N ASP A 114 -47.31 -2.50 -2.65
CA ASP A 114 -48.01 -1.87 -1.51
C ASP A 114 -48.13 -2.82 -0.30
N LEU A 115 -47.01 -3.39 0.12
CA LEU A 115 -46.95 -4.39 1.18
C LEU A 115 -46.89 -3.72 2.56
N PRO A 116 -47.93 -3.83 3.40
CA PRO A 116 -47.90 -3.23 4.73
C PRO A 116 -46.79 -3.84 5.58
N GLY A 117 -46.00 -2.98 6.25
CA GLY A 117 -44.88 -3.41 7.10
C GLY A 117 -43.58 -3.65 6.35
N VAL A 118 -43.52 -3.43 5.04
CA VAL A 118 -42.29 -3.45 4.23
C VAL A 118 -41.88 -2.01 3.94
N TYR A 119 -40.60 -1.70 4.09
CA TYR A 119 -40.03 -0.39 3.75
C TYR A 119 -38.58 -0.55 3.34
N TYR A 120 -38.02 0.51 2.79
CA TYR A 120 -36.62 0.57 2.44
C TYR A 120 -36.01 1.88 2.94
N ALA A 121 -34.72 1.84 3.25
CA ALA A 121 -33.93 3.01 3.62
C ALA A 121 -32.76 3.16 2.66
N ARG A 122 -32.29 4.40 2.48
CA ARG A 122 -31.08 4.68 1.70
C ARG A 122 -29.90 3.95 2.33
N ASP A 123 -29.17 3.22 1.51
CA ASP A 123 -27.90 2.59 1.81
C ASP A 123 -26.86 3.09 0.79
N ASN A 124 -25.60 2.71 0.97
CA ASN A 124 -24.54 3.07 0.03
C ASN A 124 -23.66 1.86 -0.23
N THR A 125 -23.45 1.55 -1.51
CA THR A 125 -22.53 0.49 -1.93
C THR A 125 -21.20 1.13 -2.27
N ARG A 126 -20.12 0.63 -1.67
CA ARG A 126 -18.75 1.06 -2.03
C ARG A 126 -18.39 0.54 -3.42
N VAL A 127 -17.93 1.43 -4.30
CA VAL A 127 -17.55 1.10 -5.69
C VAL A 127 -16.12 1.56 -5.97
N TYR A 128 -15.38 0.71 -6.66
CA TYR A 128 -14.01 0.97 -7.10
C TYR A 128 -14.00 1.02 -8.64
N PRO A 129 -14.00 2.22 -9.26
CA PRO A 129 -14.19 2.38 -10.71
C PRO A 129 -13.15 1.64 -11.57
N TYR A 130 -11.99 1.34 -11.00
CA TYR A 130 -10.87 0.70 -11.68
C TYR A 130 -10.64 -0.77 -11.27
N GLY A 131 -11.63 -1.40 -10.63
CA GLY A 131 -11.64 -2.83 -10.32
C GLY A 131 -10.43 -3.27 -9.50
N GLN A 132 -9.46 -3.91 -10.16
CA GLN A 132 -8.25 -4.45 -9.52
C GLN A 132 -7.14 -3.42 -9.26
N ALA A 133 -7.20 -2.24 -9.89
CA ALA A 133 -6.15 -1.24 -9.73
C ALA A 133 -6.03 -0.80 -8.26
N LEU A 134 -4.80 -0.68 -7.77
CA LEU A 134 -4.51 -0.30 -6.37
C LEU A 134 -5.18 -1.20 -5.32
N SER A 135 -5.54 -2.45 -5.64
CA SER A 135 -6.36 -3.30 -4.76
C SER A 135 -5.82 -3.38 -3.31
N ARG A 136 -4.52 -3.61 -3.16
CA ARG A 136 -3.85 -3.68 -1.85
C ARG A 136 -3.64 -2.32 -1.18
N VAL A 137 -3.55 -1.24 -1.95
CA VAL A 137 -3.36 0.12 -1.43
C VAL A 137 -4.68 0.67 -0.90
N LEU A 138 -5.74 0.65 -1.73
CA LEU A 138 -7.07 1.10 -1.34
C LEU A 138 -7.61 0.20 -0.22
N GLY A 139 -7.49 -1.11 -0.39
CA GLY A 139 -8.15 -2.08 0.46
C GLY A 139 -9.65 -2.11 0.22
N PHE A 140 -10.38 -2.75 1.12
CA PHE A 140 -11.83 -2.95 0.99
C PHE A 140 -12.57 -2.71 2.30
N THR A 141 -13.89 -2.54 2.19
CA THR A 141 -14.82 -2.34 3.30
C THR A 141 -15.58 -3.63 3.66
N SER A 142 -16.19 -3.66 4.84
CA SER A 142 -17.16 -4.67 5.24
C SER A 142 -18.51 -4.47 4.53
N SER A 143 -19.44 -5.40 4.71
CA SER A 143 -20.84 -5.23 4.29
C SER A 143 -21.54 -4.04 4.94
N ASP A 144 -21.02 -3.57 6.08
CA ASP A 144 -21.47 -2.40 6.84
C ASP A 144 -20.68 -1.14 6.50
N ASN A 145 -19.93 -1.16 5.39
CA ASN A 145 -19.16 -0.04 4.86
C ASN A 145 -18.03 0.49 5.79
N SER A 146 -17.59 -0.33 6.75
CA SER A 146 -16.43 -0.04 7.61
C SER A 146 -15.14 -0.48 6.92
N GLY A 147 -14.08 0.33 6.96
CA GLY A 147 -12.80 -0.03 6.35
C GLY A 147 -12.12 -1.23 7.03
N LEU A 148 -11.76 -2.27 6.27
CA LEU A 148 -11.13 -3.49 6.80
C LEU A 148 -9.63 -3.56 6.56
N THR A 149 -9.16 -3.01 5.45
CA THR A 149 -7.77 -3.09 4.98
C THR A 149 -7.37 -1.79 4.28
N GLY A 150 -6.09 -1.64 3.95
CA GLY A 150 -5.59 -0.53 3.14
C GLY A 150 -5.89 0.87 3.69
N LEU A 151 -6.01 1.83 2.76
CA LEU A 151 -6.41 3.20 3.05
C LEU A 151 -7.84 3.29 3.58
N GLU A 152 -8.73 2.38 3.15
CA GLU A 152 -10.09 2.30 3.68
C GLU A 152 -10.08 2.16 5.20
N LYS A 153 -9.23 1.29 5.75
CA LYS A 153 -9.09 1.14 7.20
C LYS A 153 -8.25 2.24 7.85
N TYR A 154 -7.11 2.60 7.24
CA TYR A 154 -6.19 3.56 7.87
C TYR A 154 -6.85 4.94 8.06
N TYR A 155 -7.63 5.37 7.06
CA TYR A 155 -8.32 6.66 7.05
C TYR A 155 -9.81 6.55 7.39
N ASP A 156 -10.27 5.43 7.96
CA ASP A 156 -11.67 5.17 8.30
C ASP A 156 -12.30 6.27 9.17
N LYS A 157 -11.51 6.86 10.09
CA LYS A 157 -11.96 8.00 10.93
C LYS A 157 -12.43 9.23 10.14
N TYR A 158 -11.94 9.42 8.92
CA TYR A 158 -12.36 10.51 8.04
C TYR A 158 -13.39 10.01 7.03
N LEU A 159 -13.22 8.78 6.53
CA LEU A 159 -14.06 8.21 5.49
C LEU A 159 -15.45 7.80 5.99
N ALA A 160 -15.60 7.28 7.21
CA ALA A 160 -16.86 6.66 7.64
C ALA A 160 -18.06 7.62 7.70
N GLY A 161 -17.83 8.90 8.02
CA GLY A 161 -18.92 9.84 8.32
C GLY A 161 -19.58 9.54 9.66
N ILE A 162 -20.74 10.15 9.89
CA ILE A 162 -21.58 9.95 11.09
C ILE A 162 -23.00 9.69 10.62
N ASP A 163 -23.51 8.50 10.93
CA ASP A 163 -24.88 8.12 10.60
C ASP A 163 -25.90 9.03 11.29
N GLY A 164 -26.99 9.29 10.57
CA GLY A 164 -28.16 9.96 11.09
C GLY A 164 -29.21 8.96 11.56
N GLU A 165 -30.33 9.46 12.07
CA GLU A 165 -31.45 8.63 12.53
C GLU A 165 -32.79 9.30 12.22
N ILE A 166 -33.77 8.47 11.83
CA ILE A 166 -35.17 8.85 11.81
C ILE A 166 -35.85 8.12 12.96
N ALA A 167 -36.23 8.84 13.99
CA ALA A 167 -36.97 8.31 15.13
C ALA A 167 -38.47 8.59 14.96
N TYR A 168 -39.27 7.54 14.82
CA TYR A 168 -40.73 7.62 14.81
C TYR A 168 -41.30 7.05 16.12
N PRO A 169 -42.40 7.63 16.62
CA PRO A 169 -43.07 7.09 17.78
C PRO A 169 -43.78 5.77 17.43
N ALA A 170 -43.55 4.74 18.24
CA ALA A 170 -44.11 3.40 18.06
C ALA A 170 -44.63 2.83 19.38
N ASP A 171 -45.62 1.95 19.30
CA ASP A 171 -46.12 1.18 20.45
C ASP A 171 -45.13 0.10 20.90
N LEU A 172 -45.44 -0.57 22.03
CA LEU A 172 -44.62 -1.66 22.61
C LEU A 172 -44.40 -2.86 21.66
N VAL A 173 -45.17 -2.96 20.57
CA VAL A 173 -45.18 -4.06 19.60
C VAL A 173 -44.53 -3.64 18.26
N GLY A 174 -44.15 -2.37 18.11
CA GLY A 174 -43.47 -1.80 16.96
C GLY A 174 -44.39 -1.19 15.88
N THR A 175 -45.67 -1.01 16.21
CA THR A 175 -46.64 -0.34 15.33
C THR A 175 -46.48 1.17 15.45
N GLU A 176 -46.38 1.86 14.32
CA GLU A 176 -46.31 3.32 14.27
C GLU A 176 -47.56 3.95 14.89
N VAL A 177 -47.37 4.96 15.75
CA VAL A 177 -48.46 5.71 16.39
C VAL A 177 -48.36 7.19 16.03
N GLU A 178 -49.48 7.92 16.06
CA GLU A 178 -49.47 9.37 15.83
C GLU A 178 -48.53 10.08 16.83
N GLY A 179 -47.54 10.80 16.30
CA GLY A 179 -46.62 11.61 17.08
C GLY A 179 -45.59 12.31 16.19
N GLU A 180 -44.68 13.06 16.83
CA GLU A 180 -43.68 13.88 16.13
C GLU A 180 -42.49 13.02 15.71
N VAL A 181 -42.17 13.01 14.41
CA VAL A 181 -40.99 12.32 13.86
C VAL A 181 -39.76 13.20 14.09
N MET A 182 -38.73 12.65 14.73
CA MET A 182 -37.44 13.31 14.90
C MET A 182 -36.48 12.84 13.80
N TYR A 183 -35.93 13.79 13.05
CA TYR A 183 -34.97 13.53 11.98
C TYR A 183 -33.62 14.16 12.32
N LEU A 184 -32.61 13.33 12.54
CA LEU A 184 -31.21 13.74 12.62
C LEU A 184 -30.52 13.38 11.30
N PRO A 185 -30.08 14.37 10.51
CA PRO A 185 -29.41 14.10 9.24
C PRO A 185 -28.05 13.44 9.47
N ALA A 186 -27.68 12.52 8.57
CA ALA A 186 -26.34 11.97 8.51
C ALA A 186 -25.33 13.03 8.06
N THR A 187 -24.08 12.88 8.48
CA THR A 187 -22.94 13.67 8.00
C THR A 187 -22.03 12.77 7.21
N ASP A 188 -21.91 13.03 5.90
CA ASP A 188 -21.07 12.25 5.01
C ASP A 188 -19.59 12.32 5.41
N GLY A 189 -18.85 11.28 5.06
CA GLY A 189 -17.41 11.20 5.26
C GLY A 189 -16.65 12.25 4.43
N LEU A 190 -15.41 12.52 4.84
CA LEU A 190 -14.52 13.47 4.20
C LEU A 190 -13.78 12.83 3.02
N THR A 191 -13.41 13.62 2.03
CA THR A 191 -12.64 13.16 0.87
C THR A 191 -11.17 13.01 1.24
N VAL A 192 -10.58 11.86 0.92
CA VAL A 192 -9.14 11.59 1.11
C VAL A 192 -8.43 11.71 -0.24
N ARG A 193 -7.46 12.62 -0.34
CA ARG A 193 -6.63 12.79 -1.54
C ARG A 193 -5.27 12.12 -1.37
N THR A 194 -5.02 11.13 -2.20
CA THR A 194 -3.77 10.37 -2.19
C THR A 194 -2.62 11.15 -2.84
N THR A 195 -1.40 10.66 -2.71
CA THR A 195 -0.22 11.07 -3.49
C THR A 195 -0.10 10.32 -4.81
N ILE A 196 -0.87 9.23 -4.96
CA ILE A 196 -0.89 8.37 -6.13
C ILE A 196 -1.29 9.18 -7.36
N ASP A 197 -0.59 8.95 -8.46
CA ASP A 197 -1.00 9.39 -9.78
C ASP A 197 -1.58 8.20 -10.53
N TYR A 198 -2.88 8.23 -10.81
CA TYR A 198 -3.55 7.09 -11.43
C TYR A 198 -2.93 6.71 -12.79
N GLY A 199 -2.44 7.68 -13.56
CA GLY A 199 -1.75 7.42 -14.82
C GLY A 199 -0.45 6.63 -14.63
N ILE A 200 0.37 7.04 -13.66
CA ILE A 200 1.63 6.34 -13.34
C ILE A 200 1.33 4.94 -12.79
N GLN A 201 0.31 4.81 -11.94
CA GLN A 201 -0.15 3.51 -11.43
C GLN A 201 -0.55 2.55 -12.55
N ALA A 202 -1.40 3.00 -13.48
CA ALA A 202 -1.85 2.17 -14.59
C ALA A 202 -0.69 1.73 -15.50
N VAL A 203 0.29 2.61 -15.74
CA VAL A 203 1.52 2.26 -16.46
C VAL A 203 2.33 1.20 -15.71
N ALA A 204 2.45 1.32 -14.39
CA ALA A 204 3.16 0.34 -13.56
C ALA A 204 2.46 -1.02 -13.58
N GLU A 205 1.16 -1.07 -13.35
CA GLU A 205 0.37 -2.31 -13.38
C GLU A 205 0.45 -3.01 -14.75
N ALA A 206 0.33 -2.25 -15.85
CA ALA A 206 0.45 -2.81 -17.19
C ALA A 206 1.85 -3.39 -17.48
N ALA A 207 2.92 -2.79 -16.94
CA ALA A 207 4.27 -3.32 -17.06
C ALA A 207 4.45 -4.61 -16.24
N LEU A 208 3.86 -4.68 -15.05
CA LEU A 208 3.88 -5.88 -14.20
C LEU A 208 3.07 -7.03 -14.81
N GLU A 209 1.93 -6.73 -15.43
CA GLU A 209 1.12 -7.71 -16.17
C GLU A 209 1.92 -8.34 -17.32
N ARG A 210 2.62 -7.53 -18.12
CA ARG A 210 3.50 -8.06 -19.19
C ARG A 210 4.63 -8.94 -18.66
N VAL A 211 5.22 -8.57 -17.52
CA VAL A 211 6.19 -9.44 -16.83
C VAL A 211 5.53 -10.75 -16.44
N TYR A 212 4.30 -10.72 -15.95
CA TYR A 212 3.57 -11.91 -15.54
C TYR A 212 3.26 -12.83 -16.73
N GLU A 213 2.81 -12.28 -17.84
CA GLU A 213 2.56 -13.02 -19.09
C GLU A 213 3.84 -13.66 -19.64
N GLN A 214 4.97 -12.95 -19.59
CA GLN A 214 6.21 -13.40 -20.20
C GLN A 214 6.99 -14.40 -19.34
N TYR A 215 6.98 -14.23 -18.02
CA TYR A 215 7.85 -14.96 -17.10
C TYR A 215 7.09 -15.81 -16.08
N SER A 216 5.76 -15.72 -16.01
CA SER A 216 4.92 -16.46 -15.04
C SER A 216 5.50 -16.51 -13.61
N PRO A 217 5.91 -15.36 -13.04
CA PRO A 217 6.43 -15.29 -11.68
C PRO A 217 5.34 -15.61 -10.66
N VAL A 218 5.72 -15.82 -9.40
CA VAL A 218 4.77 -15.89 -8.29
C VAL A 218 4.10 -14.53 -8.09
N SER A 219 4.89 -13.46 -8.12
CA SER A 219 4.39 -12.09 -8.07
C SER A 219 5.35 -11.12 -8.76
N ALA A 220 4.81 -9.98 -9.19
CA ALA A 220 5.56 -8.85 -9.69
C ALA A 220 5.06 -7.59 -8.97
N GLN A 221 5.97 -6.73 -8.54
CA GLN A 221 5.68 -5.60 -7.66
C GLN A 221 6.46 -4.36 -8.11
N CYS A 222 5.90 -3.18 -7.92
CA CYS A 222 6.53 -1.91 -8.22
C CYS A 222 6.13 -0.84 -7.21
N VAL A 223 7.11 -0.06 -6.73
CA VAL A 223 6.86 1.22 -6.06
C VAL A 223 7.53 2.33 -6.86
N VAL A 224 6.80 3.42 -7.10
CA VAL A 224 7.31 4.65 -7.71
C VAL A 224 7.19 5.78 -6.68
N LEU A 225 8.30 6.43 -6.37
CA LEU A 225 8.38 7.55 -5.44
C LEU A 225 8.78 8.84 -6.17
N ASP A 226 8.30 9.98 -5.70
CA ASP A 226 9.03 11.24 -5.86
C ASP A 226 10.21 11.25 -4.87
N PRO A 227 11.47 11.26 -5.34
CA PRO A 227 12.62 11.21 -4.46
C PRO A 227 12.73 12.40 -3.51
N ASN A 228 12.12 13.56 -3.82
CA ASN A 228 12.30 14.79 -3.06
C ASN A 228 11.26 14.99 -1.95
N THR A 229 10.22 14.16 -1.92
CA THR A 229 9.12 14.23 -0.95
C THR A 229 8.79 12.89 -0.32
N PHE A 230 9.18 11.79 -0.97
CA PHE A 230 8.74 10.41 -0.71
C PHE A 230 7.22 10.24 -0.83
N ASP A 231 6.58 11.11 -1.61
CA ASP A 231 5.23 10.85 -2.10
C ASP A 231 5.24 9.57 -2.92
N VAL A 232 4.38 8.62 -2.54
CA VAL A 232 4.18 7.40 -3.32
C VAL A 232 3.31 7.76 -4.51
N LEU A 233 3.89 7.69 -5.71
CA LEU A 233 3.23 8.01 -6.97
C LEU A 233 2.51 6.80 -7.57
N ALA A 234 3.07 5.62 -7.33
CA ALA A 234 2.45 4.33 -7.65
C ALA A 234 2.94 3.26 -6.67
N MET A 235 2.08 2.31 -6.34
CA MET A 235 2.37 1.14 -5.54
C MET A 235 1.52 -0.01 -6.08
N ALA A 236 2.13 -0.83 -6.93
CA ALA A 236 1.47 -1.80 -7.78
C ALA A 236 1.97 -3.21 -7.47
N GLU A 237 1.06 -4.17 -7.47
CA GLU A 237 1.35 -5.59 -7.28
C GLU A 237 0.49 -6.41 -8.25
N TYR A 238 1.08 -7.46 -8.82
CA TYR A 238 0.42 -8.37 -9.74
C TYR A 238 0.76 -9.82 -9.36
N PRO A 239 -0.22 -10.74 -9.30
CA PRO A 239 -1.64 -10.53 -9.59
C PRO A 239 -2.38 -9.69 -8.54
N GLY A 240 -3.35 -8.89 -9.04
CA GLY A 240 -4.31 -8.14 -8.23
C GLY A 240 -5.60 -8.92 -7.99
N TYR A 241 -6.61 -8.25 -7.44
CA TYR A 241 -7.95 -8.79 -7.24
C TYR A 241 -8.97 -7.66 -7.39
N ASP A 242 -10.17 -7.95 -7.90
CA ASP A 242 -11.22 -6.95 -8.05
C ASP A 242 -11.76 -6.52 -6.68
N LEU A 243 -11.64 -5.23 -6.37
CA LEU A 243 -12.16 -4.66 -5.12
C LEU A 243 -13.70 -4.66 -5.07
N ASN A 244 -14.37 -4.82 -6.21
CA ASN A 244 -15.83 -4.95 -6.28
C ASN A 244 -16.30 -6.40 -6.10
N ASP A 245 -15.40 -7.39 -6.21
CA ASP A 245 -15.69 -8.83 -6.07
C ASP A 245 -14.67 -9.50 -5.13
N VAL A 246 -14.62 -9.01 -3.90
CA VAL A 246 -13.71 -9.52 -2.86
C VAL A 246 -14.20 -10.90 -2.38
N PRO A 247 -13.34 -11.92 -2.23
CA PRO A 247 -13.72 -13.26 -1.81
C PRO A 247 -14.03 -13.32 -0.29
N ARG A 248 -15.18 -12.77 0.11
CA ARG A 248 -15.58 -12.61 1.52
C ARG A 248 -15.81 -13.92 2.26
N ASP A 249 -16.11 -15.00 1.53
CA ASP A 249 -16.38 -16.33 2.09
C ASP A 249 -15.10 -17.16 2.33
N ASP A 250 -13.92 -16.65 1.95
CA ASP A 250 -12.62 -17.28 2.17
C ASP A 250 -11.74 -16.39 3.06
N PRO A 251 -11.78 -16.57 4.39
CA PRO A 251 -11.01 -15.75 5.32
C PRO A 251 -9.49 -15.84 5.14
N GLU A 252 -8.99 -16.99 4.65
CA GLU A 252 -7.55 -17.20 4.46
C GLU A 252 -7.07 -16.36 3.26
N LEU A 253 -7.78 -16.47 2.13
CA LEU A 253 -7.53 -15.65 0.95
C LEU A 253 -7.72 -14.17 1.24
N LEU A 254 -8.79 -13.80 1.98
CA LEU A 254 -9.05 -12.41 2.35
C LEU A 254 -7.90 -11.79 3.17
N ASN A 255 -7.32 -12.57 4.08
CA ASN A 255 -6.16 -12.15 4.86
C ASN A 255 -4.90 -12.01 4.00
N GLU A 256 -4.68 -12.89 3.02
CA GLU A 256 -3.60 -12.76 2.05
C GLU A 256 -3.75 -11.48 1.21
N LEU A 257 -4.95 -11.23 0.67
CA LEU A 257 -5.26 -10.06 -0.15
C LEU A 257 -5.23 -8.73 0.64
N SER A 258 -5.30 -8.80 1.97
CA SER A 258 -5.21 -7.63 2.86
C SER A 258 -3.80 -7.08 3.03
N ARG A 259 -2.77 -7.89 2.71
CA ARG A 259 -1.36 -7.54 2.87
C ARG A 259 -0.85 -6.84 1.63
N ASN A 260 0.04 -5.87 1.86
CA ASN A 260 0.77 -5.17 0.81
C ASN A 260 2.24 -5.56 0.94
N ASP A 261 2.73 -6.39 0.03
CA ASP A 261 4.03 -7.04 0.17
C ASP A 261 5.17 -6.01 0.06
N LEU A 262 4.96 -4.90 -0.66
CA LEU A 262 5.94 -3.81 -0.76
C LEU A 262 6.20 -3.15 0.61
N VAL A 263 5.27 -3.29 1.57
CA VAL A 263 5.30 -2.73 2.92
C VAL A 263 5.54 -3.80 3.99
N SER A 264 4.97 -5.00 3.86
CA SER A 264 5.01 -6.04 4.89
C SER A 264 6.09 -7.10 4.69
N ASP A 265 6.53 -7.33 3.46
CA ASP A 265 7.38 -8.48 3.15
C ASP A 265 8.84 -8.06 3.06
N ILE A 266 9.71 -8.92 3.60
CA ILE A 266 11.15 -8.66 3.66
C ILE A 266 11.88 -9.63 2.74
N TYR A 267 12.89 -9.12 2.03
CA TYR A 267 13.73 -9.92 1.16
C TYR A 267 15.17 -9.44 1.24
N GLU A 268 16.12 -10.30 0.85
CA GLU A 268 17.50 -9.86 0.69
C GLU A 268 17.62 -9.00 -0.59
N PRO A 269 18.00 -7.71 -0.47
CA PRO A 269 18.03 -6.80 -1.62
C PRO A 269 19.14 -7.16 -2.61
N GLY A 270 20.19 -7.84 -2.15
CA GLY A 270 21.35 -8.17 -2.95
C GLY A 270 21.99 -6.92 -3.56
N SER A 271 22.32 -6.98 -4.85
CA SER A 271 23.13 -5.96 -5.49
C SER A 271 22.50 -4.56 -5.59
N THR A 272 21.20 -4.38 -5.36
CA THR A 272 20.60 -3.04 -5.25
C THR A 272 21.08 -2.31 -4.00
N PHE A 273 21.38 -3.04 -2.91
CA PHE A 273 21.89 -2.48 -1.66
C PHE A 273 23.27 -1.81 -1.80
N LYS A 274 24.03 -2.17 -2.84
CA LYS A 274 25.32 -1.55 -3.17
C LYS A 274 25.23 -0.05 -3.38
N ILE A 275 24.04 0.48 -3.71
CA ILE A 275 23.77 1.92 -3.75
C ILE A 275 24.12 2.55 -2.40
N ILE A 276 23.66 1.95 -1.31
CA ILE A 276 23.85 2.45 0.07
C ILE A 276 25.32 2.34 0.48
N THR A 277 25.95 1.19 0.24
CA THR A 277 27.37 0.99 0.55
C THR A 277 28.27 1.94 -0.25
N ALA A 278 27.94 2.21 -1.52
CA ALA A 278 28.66 3.19 -2.33
C ALA A 278 28.45 4.62 -1.82
N ALA A 279 27.22 4.99 -1.43
CA ALA A 279 26.91 6.29 -0.84
C ALA A 279 27.76 6.56 0.41
N ALA A 280 27.80 5.58 1.33
CA ALA A 280 28.61 5.65 2.56
C ALA A 280 30.10 5.83 2.25
N ASN A 281 30.66 5.05 1.32
CA ASN A 281 32.07 5.18 0.94
C ASN A 281 32.40 6.56 0.34
N ILE A 282 31.54 7.07 -0.54
CA ILE A 282 31.77 8.38 -1.17
C ILE A 282 31.72 9.47 -0.12
N GLU A 283 30.72 9.45 0.76
CA GLU A 283 30.59 10.45 1.84
C GLU A 283 31.78 10.41 2.80
N GLU A 284 32.19 9.22 3.26
CA GLU A 284 33.34 9.08 4.17
C GLU A 284 34.65 9.53 3.51
N TYR A 285 34.83 9.25 2.22
CA TYR A 285 35.99 9.74 1.48
C TYR A 285 36.01 11.27 1.41
N LEU A 286 34.86 11.91 1.12
CA LEU A 286 34.75 13.37 1.10
C LEU A 286 34.96 13.99 2.49
N ARG A 287 34.61 13.27 3.55
CA ARG A 287 34.89 13.66 4.96
C ARG A 287 36.35 13.46 5.37
N GLY A 288 37.19 12.88 4.51
CA GLY A 288 38.61 12.64 4.77
C GLY A 288 38.89 11.38 5.58
N ASN A 289 37.95 10.43 5.66
CA ASN A 289 38.20 9.12 6.25
C ASN A 289 39.23 8.37 5.40
N THR A 290 40.41 8.13 5.97
CA THR A 290 41.53 7.49 5.26
C THR A 290 41.28 6.02 4.91
N SER A 291 40.31 5.38 5.54
CA SER A 291 39.92 4.01 5.23
C SER A 291 38.93 3.93 4.06
N ALA A 292 38.25 5.03 3.73
CA ALA A 292 37.34 5.08 2.59
C ALA A 292 38.09 5.23 1.27
N PHE A 293 37.50 4.70 0.19
CA PHE A 293 38.15 4.63 -1.12
C PHE A 293 37.74 5.80 -2.01
N SER A 294 38.72 6.48 -2.61
CA SER A 294 38.48 7.49 -3.66
C SER A 294 37.82 6.87 -4.90
N LEU A 295 37.16 7.69 -5.73
CA LEU A 295 36.60 7.23 -7.00
C LEU A 295 37.64 6.68 -7.98
N GLN A 296 38.90 7.11 -7.87
CA GLN A 296 40.03 6.65 -8.70
C GLN A 296 40.75 5.43 -8.09
N HIS A 297 40.34 4.96 -6.92
CA HIS A 297 40.94 3.79 -6.29
C HIS A 297 40.71 2.56 -7.16
N ILE A 298 41.75 1.73 -7.30
CA ILE A 298 41.70 0.49 -8.07
C ILE A 298 41.67 -0.69 -7.09
N PHE A 299 40.51 -1.35 -6.99
CA PHE A 299 40.34 -2.58 -6.24
C PHE A 299 41.05 -3.73 -6.97
N ASN A 300 42.16 -4.20 -6.40
CA ASN A 300 42.96 -5.26 -7.01
C ASN A 300 42.31 -6.64 -6.84
N SER A 301 42.44 -7.49 -7.86
CA SER A 301 42.05 -8.91 -7.79
C SER A 301 40.58 -9.12 -7.35
N SER A 302 39.64 -8.39 -7.94
CA SER A 302 38.21 -8.31 -7.58
C SER A 302 37.40 -9.58 -7.87
N ARG A 303 38.04 -10.76 -7.84
CA ARG A 303 37.44 -12.06 -8.15
C ARG A 303 36.77 -12.69 -6.93
N THR A 304 37.54 -12.83 -5.85
CA THR A 304 37.09 -13.46 -4.61
C THR A 304 37.69 -12.76 -3.38
N ARG A 305 37.00 -12.85 -2.24
CA ARG A 305 37.53 -12.49 -0.92
C ARG A 305 37.33 -13.64 0.05
N SER A 306 38.30 -13.87 0.92
CA SER A 306 38.15 -14.81 2.03
C SER A 306 38.03 -14.00 3.32
N VAL A 307 36.89 -14.14 4.01
CA VAL A 307 36.56 -13.44 5.25
C VAL A 307 36.08 -14.48 6.25
N ASP A 308 36.71 -14.54 7.43
CA ASP A 308 36.46 -15.53 8.49
C ASP A 308 36.36 -16.99 7.97
N GLY A 309 37.25 -17.37 7.05
CA GLY A 309 37.27 -18.71 6.47
C GLY A 309 36.19 -19.00 5.42
N THR A 310 35.28 -18.05 5.14
CA THR A 310 34.31 -18.17 4.04
C THR A 310 34.78 -17.42 2.79
N THR A 311 34.52 -17.99 1.61
CA THR A 311 34.88 -17.36 0.33
C THR A 311 33.68 -16.65 -0.29
N ILE A 312 33.76 -15.33 -0.41
CA ILE A 312 32.82 -14.48 -1.14
C ILE A 312 33.25 -14.44 -2.61
N LYS A 313 32.29 -14.67 -3.51
CA LYS A 313 32.49 -14.72 -4.96
C LYS A 313 31.59 -13.72 -5.69
N CYS A 314 32.00 -13.31 -6.89
CA CYS A 314 31.11 -12.65 -7.84
C CYS A 314 30.15 -13.64 -8.51
N TRP A 315 29.12 -13.09 -9.16
CA TRP A 315 28.22 -13.83 -10.05
C TRP A 315 28.92 -14.27 -11.35
N SER A 316 29.95 -13.54 -11.78
CA SER A 316 30.76 -13.85 -12.97
C SER A 316 31.84 -14.89 -12.67
N ASN A 317 32.19 -15.71 -13.67
CA ASN A 317 33.32 -16.63 -13.62
C ASN A 317 34.67 -15.97 -13.96
N HIS A 318 34.69 -14.66 -14.23
CA HIS A 318 35.89 -13.87 -14.53
C HIS A 318 36.66 -14.30 -15.79
N ALA A 319 36.01 -15.07 -16.68
CA ALA A 319 36.66 -15.65 -17.86
C ALA A 319 37.01 -14.61 -18.94
N ASN A 320 36.29 -13.48 -18.97
CA ASN A 320 36.48 -12.41 -19.96
C ASN A 320 37.35 -11.24 -19.46
N GLY A 321 38.06 -11.42 -18.33
CA GLY A 321 38.89 -10.37 -17.72
C GLY A 321 38.09 -9.27 -17.00
N LYS A 322 36.76 -9.19 -17.15
CA LYS A 322 35.92 -8.31 -16.33
C LYS A 322 35.99 -8.76 -14.86
N HIS A 323 36.01 -7.80 -13.93
CA HIS A 323 36.24 -8.01 -12.48
C HIS A 323 37.66 -8.46 -12.08
N CYS A 324 38.69 -7.98 -12.78
CA CYS A 324 40.07 -8.03 -12.27
C CYS A 324 40.35 -6.81 -11.39
N ASN A 325 40.85 -5.74 -11.98
CA ASN A 325 41.07 -4.46 -11.34
C ASN A 325 39.92 -3.54 -11.72
N GLN A 326 39.28 -2.93 -10.73
CA GLN A 326 38.10 -2.11 -10.95
C GLN A 326 38.15 -0.85 -10.11
N THR A 327 37.69 0.25 -10.67
CA THR A 327 37.24 1.45 -9.95
C THR A 327 35.88 1.22 -9.31
N LEU A 328 35.42 2.14 -8.45
CA LEU A 328 34.07 2.08 -7.90
C LEU A 328 32.99 2.09 -9.00
N ALA A 329 33.19 2.90 -10.05
CA ALA A 329 32.29 2.96 -11.20
C ALA A 329 32.18 1.59 -11.90
N GLU A 330 33.32 0.95 -12.18
CA GLU A 330 33.35 -0.36 -12.81
C GLU A 330 32.78 -1.46 -11.90
N ALA A 331 32.99 -1.35 -10.59
CA ALA A 331 32.45 -2.28 -9.60
C ALA A 331 30.91 -2.18 -9.53
N LEU A 332 30.33 -0.98 -9.62
CA LEU A 332 28.89 -0.77 -9.74
C LEU A 332 28.35 -1.33 -11.05
N ASN A 333 28.99 -0.98 -12.19
CA ASN A 333 28.57 -1.41 -13.53
C ASN A 333 28.56 -2.92 -13.71
N ASN A 334 29.58 -3.60 -13.17
CA ASN A 334 29.72 -5.05 -13.26
C ASN A 334 29.06 -5.79 -12.06
N SER A 335 28.56 -5.05 -11.07
CA SER A 335 28.02 -5.59 -9.82
C SER A 335 29.00 -6.50 -9.08
N CYS A 336 30.21 -6.02 -8.80
CA CYS A 336 31.26 -6.80 -8.15
C CYS A 336 30.98 -7.01 -6.65
N ASN A 337 30.95 -8.24 -6.12
CA ASN A 337 30.77 -8.48 -4.69
C ASN A 337 32.08 -8.23 -3.88
N PRO A 338 33.26 -8.73 -4.32
CA PRO A 338 34.54 -8.47 -3.67
C PRO A 338 34.85 -6.99 -3.40
N CYS A 339 34.63 -6.07 -4.35
CA CYS A 339 34.89 -4.65 -4.10
C CYS A 339 33.99 -4.09 -2.99
N PHE A 340 32.73 -4.52 -2.93
CA PHE A 340 31.78 -4.09 -1.91
C PHE A 340 32.04 -4.74 -0.55
N THR A 341 32.63 -5.94 -0.54
CA THR A 341 33.23 -6.52 0.67
C THR A 341 34.38 -5.65 1.18
N ASP A 342 35.30 -5.25 0.31
CA ASP A 342 36.44 -4.41 0.69
C ASP A 342 35.96 -3.06 1.26
N ILE A 343 34.96 -2.44 0.62
CA ILE A 343 34.36 -1.19 1.08
C ILE A 343 33.75 -1.36 2.47
N ALA A 344 32.86 -2.34 2.67
CA ALA A 344 32.19 -2.53 3.95
C ALA A 344 33.19 -2.83 5.09
N LEU A 345 34.18 -3.67 4.84
CA LEU A 345 35.22 -3.99 5.83
C LEU A 345 36.12 -2.77 6.13
N ALA A 346 36.44 -1.95 5.14
CA ALA A 346 37.29 -0.77 5.32
C ALA A 346 36.56 0.37 6.07
N LEU A 347 35.27 0.57 5.81
CA LEU A 347 34.44 1.48 6.61
C LEU A 347 34.39 1.04 8.08
N GLY A 348 34.42 -0.27 8.30
CA GLY A 348 34.33 -0.86 9.62
C GLY A 348 32.90 -0.84 10.16
N LYS A 349 32.72 -1.57 11.27
CA LYS A 349 31.40 -1.81 11.85
C LYS A 349 30.67 -0.53 12.25
N GLU A 350 31.30 0.29 13.09
CA GLU A 350 30.68 1.49 13.68
C GLU A 350 30.20 2.43 12.58
N THR A 351 31.12 2.85 11.70
CA THR A 351 30.81 3.72 10.56
C THR A 351 29.70 3.15 9.69
N PHE A 352 29.77 1.85 9.34
CA PHE A 352 28.77 1.29 8.43
C PHE A 352 27.39 1.23 9.07
N TYR A 353 27.30 0.93 10.37
CA TYR A 353 26.03 0.92 11.11
C TYR A 353 25.45 2.33 11.30
N ASP A 354 26.28 3.36 11.45
CA ASP A 354 25.81 4.75 11.43
C ASP A 354 25.08 5.08 10.12
N TYR A 355 25.59 4.60 8.98
CA TYR A 355 24.91 4.75 7.69
C TYR A 355 23.62 3.91 7.61
N LEU A 356 23.64 2.66 8.09
CA LEU A 356 22.41 1.85 8.12
C LEU A 356 21.30 2.53 8.92
N GLU A 357 21.63 3.14 10.05
CA GLU A 357 20.69 3.93 10.85
C GLU A 357 20.27 5.22 10.13
N ALA A 358 21.20 5.96 9.54
CA ALA A 358 20.89 7.20 8.82
C ALA A 358 19.91 6.95 7.65
N PHE A 359 20.08 5.84 6.92
CA PHE A 359 19.18 5.36 5.87
C PHE A 359 17.93 4.62 6.41
N ASN A 360 17.72 4.63 7.73
CA ASN A 360 16.54 4.10 8.42
C ASN A 360 16.32 2.58 8.27
N PHE A 361 17.38 1.80 8.07
CA PHE A 361 17.27 0.33 8.09
C PHE A 361 17.08 -0.20 9.51
N GLY A 362 16.35 -1.30 9.65
CA GLY A 362 16.01 -1.89 10.95
C GLY A 362 14.89 -1.16 11.69
N LYS A 363 14.23 -0.19 11.04
CA LYS A 363 13.10 0.59 11.55
C LYS A 363 12.01 0.66 10.48
N VAL A 364 10.76 0.78 10.92
CA VAL A 364 9.64 1.09 10.01
C VAL A 364 9.85 2.46 9.34
N THR A 365 9.42 2.63 8.10
CA THR A 365 9.50 3.92 7.37
C THR A 365 8.50 4.94 7.92
N GLY A 366 7.39 4.47 8.49
CA GLY A 366 6.32 5.32 9.02
C GLY A 366 5.31 5.73 7.95
N ILE A 367 5.19 4.96 6.86
CA ILE A 367 4.12 5.14 5.88
C ILE A 367 2.75 5.07 6.57
N ASP A 368 1.79 5.79 6.03
CA ASP A 368 0.38 5.80 6.44
C ASP A 368 -0.38 4.54 5.99
N PHE A 369 0.20 3.38 6.30
CA PHE A 369 -0.32 2.05 6.00
C PHE A 369 -0.07 1.10 7.17
N SER A 370 -0.97 0.13 7.39
CA SER A 370 -0.84 -0.83 8.50
C SER A 370 0.01 -2.04 8.14
N GLY A 371 0.69 -2.64 9.12
CA GLY A 371 1.41 -3.92 8.91
C GLY A 371 2.83 -3.77 8.36
N GLU A 372 3.44 -2.60 8.51
CA GLU A 372 4.80 -2.36 8.07
C GLU A 372 5.84 -3.21 8.82
N ALA A 373 6.70 -3.89 8.05
CA ALA A 373 7.81 -4.65 8.61
C ALA A 373 9.06 -3.77 8.81
N GLN A 374 9.79 -4.02 9.88
CA GLN A 374 11.03 -3.29 10.21
C GLN A 374 12.28 -3.80 9.45
N GLY A 375 12.17 -4.89 8.69
CA GLY A 375 13.31 -5.60 8.12
C GLY A 375 13.98 -6.56 9.11
N MET A 376 15.14 -7.09 8.71
CA MET A 376 16.00 -7.93 9.53
C MET A 376 17.45 -7.49 9.36
N LEU A 377 18.05 -7.03 10.45
CA LEU A 377 19.44 -6.60 10.52
C LEU A 377 20.10 -7.22 11.74
N VAL A 378 21.30 -7.79 11.58
CA VAL A 378 22.10 -8.28 12.70
C VAL A 378 22.44 -7.10 13.61
N SER A 379 22.26 -7.22 14.92
CA SER A 379 22.59 -6.14 15.85
C SER A 379 24.09 -5.80 15.81
N GLU A 380 24.43 -4.51 15.95
CA GLU A 380 25.82 -4.03 15.93
C GLU A 380 26.71 -4.70 17.00
N SER A 381 26.15 -5.11 18.13
CA SER A 381 26.91 -5.83 19.17
C SER A 381 27.29 -7.26 18.79
N ALA A 382 26.59 -7.87 17.82
CA ALA A 382 26.73 -9.28 17.45
C ALA A 382 27.31 -9.50 16.05
N VAL A 383 27.31 -8.48 15.19
CA VAL A 383 27.81 -8.55 13.82
C VAL A 383 29.32 -8.85 13.79
N ARG A 384 29.73 -9.75 12.91
CA ARG A 384 31.13 -10.11 12.65
C ARG A 384 31.57 -9.60 11.28
N ASP A 385 32.87 -9.65 11.00
CA ASP A 385 33.43 -9.21 9.71
C ASP A 385 32.81 -9.96 8.53
N CYS A 386 32.57 -11.26 8.66
CA CYS A 386 31.88 -12.02 7.61
C CYS A 386 30.41 -11.65 7.40
N ASP A 387 29.71 -11.14 8.43
CA ASP A 387 28.36 -10.60 8.29
C ASP A 387 28.43 -9.22 7.63
N LEU A 388 29.30 -8.34 8.14
CA LEU A 388 29.54 -6.98 7.64
C LEU A 388 29.88 -6.99 6.14
N ALA A 389 30.77 -7.91 5.74
CA ALA A 389 31.15 -8.13 4.36
C ALA A 389 29.96 -8.45 3.45
N ARG A 390 29.01 -9.27 3.93
CA ARG A 390 27.80 -9.68 3.19
C ARG A 390 26.75 -8.58 3.14
N ILE A 391 26.54 -7.87 4.25
CA ILE A 391 25.65 -6.72 4.31
C ILE A 391 26.09 -5.67 3.28
N GLY A 392 27.41 -5.47 3.12
CA GLY A 392 27.99 -4.56 2.13
C GLY A 392 27.50 -4.75 0.68
N PHE A 393 27.03 -5.95 0.31
CA PHE A 393 26.45 -6.22 -1.00
C PHE A 393 25.02 -6.79 -0.92
N GLY A 394 24.32 -6.57 0.19
CA GLY A 394 22.89 -6.83 0.37
C GLY A 394 22.53 -8.28 0.69
N GLN A 395 23.42 -9.04 1.32
CA GLN A 395 23.15 -10.36 1.90
C GLN A 395 23.30 -10.33 3.41
N THR A 396 22.66 -11.24 4.15
CA THR A 396 22.63 -11.20 5.63
C THR A 396 21.92 -9.96 6.18
N VAL A 397 21.11 -9.33 5.33
CA VAL A 397 20.19 -8.23 5.64
C VAL A 397 18.93 -8.45 4.82
N ALA A 398 17.77 -8.28 5.44
CA ALA A 398 16.49 -8.30 4.73
C ALA A 398 15.75 -6.98 4.96
N VAL A 399 15.14 -6.45 3.91
CA VAL A 399 14.48 -5.14 3.91
C VAL A 399 13.14 -5.26 3.18
N THR A 400 12.21 -4.36 3.48
CA THR A 400 11.02 -4.20 2.64
C THR A 400 11.38 -3.47 1.35
N ALA A 401 10.58 -3.65 0.30
CA ALA A 401 10.75 -2.93 -0.95
C ALA A 401 10.71 -1.41 -0.71
N LEU A 402 9.75 -0.95 0.12
CA LEU A 402 9.63 0.46 0.47
C LEU A 402 10.86 1.00 1.20
N GLN A 403 11.44 0.26 2.15
CA GLN A 403 12.68 0.66 2.83
C GLN A 403 13.83 0.87 1.84
N LEU A 404 14.03 -0.08 0.91
CA LEU A 404 15.08 0.02 -0.09
C LEU A 404 14.86 1.21 -1.05
N ALA A 405 13.61 1.42 -1.49
CA ALA A 405 13.24 2.52 -2.37
C ALA A 405 13.50 3.88 -1.68
N CYS A 406 13.06 4.05 -0.43
CA CYS A 406 13.27 5.26 0.37
C CYS A 406 14.76 5.52 0.63
N ALA A 407 15.52 4.50 1.03
CA ALA A 407 16.95 4.64 1.27
C ALA A 407 17.72 5.04 0.00
N SER A 408 17.34 4.45 -1.14
CA SER A 408 17.97 4.77 -2.43
C SER A 408 17.56 6.16 -2.93
N ALA A 409 16.31 6.58 -2.69
CA ALA A 409 15.85 7.94 -2.97
C ALA A 409 16.68 8.96 -2.19
N ALA A 410 16.86 8.75 -0.88
CA ALA A 410 17.72 9.59 -0.05
C ALA A 410 19.18 9.62 -0.53
N ALA A 411 19.68 8.53 -1.11
CA ALA A 411 21.04 8.47 -1.61
C ALA A 411 21.26 9.32 -2.88
N VAL A 412 20.22 9.57 -3.67
CA VAL A 412 20.32 10.27 -4.98
C VAL A 412 19.62 11.63 -5.02
N ASN A 413 18.86 12.01 -3.98
CA ASN A 413 18.09 13.27 -3.93
C ASN A 413 18.81 14.43 -3.21
N GLY A 414 20.11 14.32 -2.96
CA GLY A 414 20.87 15.29 -2.16
C GLY A 414 21.08 14.89 -0.69
N GLY A 415 20.66 13.69 -0.29
CA GLY A 415 20.91 13.15 1.06
C GLY A 415 19.77 13.33 2.05
N TYR A 416 18.54 13.53 1.58
CA TYR A 416 17.38 13.84 2.43
C TYR A 416 16.48 12.60 2.56
N TYR A 417 16.34 12.06 3.77
CA TYR A 417 15.43 10.94 4.02
C TYR A 417 14.12 11.44 4.59
N TYR A 418 13.03 11.32 3.82
CA TYR A 418 11.69 11.72 4.24
C TYR A 418 10.89 10.53 4.78
N GLN A 419 9.79 10.81 5.47
CA GLN A 419 8.77 9.80 5.76
C GLN A 419 7.90 9.63 4.50
N PRO A 420 7.79 8.42 3.93
CA PRO A 420 6.90 8.19 2.80
C PRO A 420 5.43 8.36 3.22
N ARG A 421 4.58 8.76 2.28
CA ARG A 421 3.13 8.92 2.48
C ARG A 421 2.35 8.54 1.22
N LEU A 422 1.16 7.99 1.42
CA LEU A 422 0.15 7.66 0.42
C LEU A 422 -0.94 8.73 0.35
N VAL A 423 -1.14 9.53 1.39
CA VAL A 423 -2.16 10.60 1.45
C VAL A 423 -1.51 11.96 1.66
N SER A 424 -1.99 12.95 0.90
CA SER A 424 -1.51 14.33 0.95
C SER A 424 -2.41 15.24 1.79
N ALA A 425 -3.73 15.04 1.70
CA ALA A 425 -4.71 15.86 2.41
C ALA A 425 -6.09 15.18 2.55
N VAL A 426 -6.85 15.64 3.52
CA VAL A 426 -8.27 15.32 3.73
C VAL A 426 -9.09 16.59 3.53
N TYR A 427 -10.16 16.53 2.75
CA TYR A 427 -11.02 17.65 2.37
C TYR A 427 -12.43 17.46 2.91
N ALA A 428 -13.02 18.55 3.38
CA ALA A 428 -14.45 18.61 3.68
C ALA A 428 -15.29 18.67 2.40
N GLN A 429 -16.59 18.42 2.56
CA GLN A 429 -17.57 18.41 1.46
C GLN A 429 -17.69 19.76 0.74
N ASP A 430 -17.33 20.87 1.40
CA ASP A 430 -17.31 22.22 0.79
C ASP A 430 -16.00 22.52 0.03
N GLY A 431 -15.08 21.55 -0.05
CA GLY A 431 -13.78 21.67 -0.69
C GLY A 431 -12.70 22.32 0.17
N SER A 432 -13.01 22.71 1.42
CA SER A 432 -12.00 23.20 2.35
C SER A 432 -11.09 22.07 2.86
N VAL A 433 -9.84 22.40 3.14
CA VAL A 433 -8.87 21.42 3.68
C VAL A 433 -9.17 21.18 5.14
N SER A 434 -9.56 19.95 5.50
CA SER A 434 -9.74 19.52 6.89
C SER A 434 -8.41 19.17 7.54
N GLU A 435 -7.52 18.48 6.81
CA GLU A 435 -6.21 18.09 7.30
C GLU A 435 -5.19 18.03 6.15
N THR A 436 -3.97 18.51 6.40
CA THR A 436 -2.84 18.32 5.48
C THR A 436 -1.85 17.39 6.14
N ILE A 437 -1.45 16.33 5.44
CA ILE A 437 -0.43 15.40 5.90
C ILE A 437 0.90 15.98 5.40
N PRO A 438 1.81 16.48 6.25
CA PRO A 438 2.99 17.19 5.77
C PRO A 438 4.07 16.24 5.22
N VAL A 439 4.94 16.77 4.35
CA VAL A 439 6.22 16.12 4.03
C VAL A 439 7.14 16.25 5.25
N VAL A 440 7.62 15.13 5.79
CA VAL A 440 8.41 15.10 7.03
C VAL A 440 9.83 14.64 6.74
N LEU A 441 10.82 15.53 6.87
CA LEU A 441 12.23 15.16 6.84
C LEU A 441 12.59 14.43 8.14
N LYS A 442 13.09 13.19 8.04
CA LYS A 442 13.52 12.39 9.18
C LYS A 442 15.01 12.54 9.45
N ASN A 443 15.83 12.29 8.43
CA ASN A 443 17.27 12.21 8.56
C ASN A 443 17.98 12.89 7.39
N ARG A 444 19.27 13.19 7.61
CA ARG A 444 20.22 13.51 6.54
C ARG A 444 21.22 12.36 6.41
N THR A 445 21.30 11.75 5.24
CA THR A 445 22.06 10.51 5.00
C THR A 445 23.48 10.78 4.51
N VAL A 446 23.60 11.58 3.44
CA VAL A 446 24.86 11.95 2.81
C VAL A 446 24.84 13.44 2.42
N SER A 447 25.97 13.97 1.97
CA SER A 447 26.05 15.31 1.40
C SER A 447 25.45 15.35 -0.02
N GLU A 448 25.04 16.54 -0.46
CA GLU A 448 24.57 16.77 -1.83
C GLU A 448 25.67 16.45 -2.87
N GLU A 449 26.93 16.67 -2.52
CA GLU A 449 28.07 16.31 -3.37
C GLU A 449 28.20 14.80 -3.53
N ALA A 450 28.21 14.04 -2.42
CA ALA A 450 28.22 12.58 -2.47
C ALA A 450 27.04 12.02 -3.25
N SER A 451 25.85 12.60 -3.04
CA SER A 451 24.61 12.19 -3.71
C SER A 451 24.69 12.39 -5.23
N ARG A 452 25.16 13.55 -5.70
CA ARG A 452 25.35 13.82 -7.14
C ARG A 452 26.42 12.93 -7.77
N MET A 453 27.53 12.69 -7.06
CA MET A 453 28.56 11.75 -7.54
C MET A 453 27.99 10.34 -7.69
N LEU A 454 27.27 9.84 -6.69
CA LEU A 454 26.61 8.54 -6.74
C LEU A 454 25.60 8.45 -7.88
N ALA A 455 24.75 9.47 -8.06
CA ALA A 455 23.76 9.50 -9.12
C ALA A 455 24.40 9.39 -10.51
N SER A 456 25.52 10.09 -10.74
CA SER A 456 26.31 9.99 -11.97
C SER A 456 26.92 8.60 -12.18
N LEU A 457 27.41 7.94 -11.13
CA LEU A 457 27.91 6.57 -11.22
C LEU A 457 26.80 5.58 -11.60
N LEU A 458 25.59 5.77 -11.05
CA LEU A 458 24.42 4.92 -11.33
C LEU A 458 23.82 5.16 -12.71
N GLU A 459 23.95 6.36 -13.28
CA GLU A 459 23.69 6.61 -14.71
C GLU A 459 24.64 5.76 -15.58
N GLY A 460 25.91 5.67 -15.19
CA GLY A 460 26.89 4.80 -15.85
C GLY A 460 26.50 3.32 -15.87
N VAL A 461 25.78 2.84 -14.86
CA VAL A 461 25.29 1.44 -14.77
C VAL A 461 24.24 1.16 -15.85
N VAL A 462 23.38 2.13 -16.13
CA VAL A 462 22.35 2.03 -17.17
C VAL A 462 22.96 2.28 -18.54
N ALA A 463 23.80 3.29 -18.70
CA ALA A 463 24.41 3.60 -20.00
C ALA A 463 25.36 2.49 -20.49
N ASN A 464 26.19 1.93 -19.59
CA ASN A 464 27.33 1.09 -19.96
C ASN A 464 27.41 -0.25 -19.23
N GLY A 465 26.52 -0.52 -18.27
CA GLY A 465 26.64 -1.62 -17.32
C GLY A 465 25.49 -2.63 -17.38
N SER A 466 25.28 -3.29 -16.25
CA SER A 466 24.26 -4.32 -16.07
C SER A 466 22.82 -3.80 -16.19
N GLY A 467 22.61 -2.48 -16.13
CA GLY A 467 21.29 -1.84 -16.23
C GLY A 467 20.87 -1.43 -17.64
N SER A 468 21.64 -1.76 -18.68
CA SER A 468 21.42 -1.27 -20.07
C SER A 468 20.06 -1.55 -20.69
N LYS A 469 19.31 -2.53 -20.17
CA LYS A 469 17.94 -2.77 -20.60
C LYS A 469 16.93 -1.71 -20.12
N ALA A 470 17.31 -0.86 -19.16
CA ALA A 470 16.54 0.29 -18.70
C ALA A 470 16.82 1.58 -19.50
N TYR A 471 17.75 1.57 -20.46
CA TYR A 471 18.14 2.77 -21.21
C TYR A 471 17.01 3.26 -22.13
N ILE A 472 16.78 4.58 -22.11
CA ILE A 472 15.88 5.31 -23.01
C ILE A 472 16.70 6.40 -23.69
N GLU A 473 16.65 6.45 -25.02
CA GLU A 473 17.40 7.44 -25.80
C GLU A 473 16.91 8.86 -25.49
N GLY A 474 17.85 9.79 -25.27
CA GLY A 474 17.54 11.18 -24.96
C GLY A 474 17.23 11.46 -23.49
N TYR A 475 17.26 10.45 -22.62
CA TYR A 475 16.94 10.57 -21.19
C TYR A 475 18.05 10.01 -20.31
N LYS A 476 18.40 10.73 -19.25
CA LYS A 476 19.43 10.29 -18.30
C LYS A 476 18.79 9.46 -17.19
N ILE A 477 19.00 8.16 -17.23
CA ILE A 477 18.42 7.21 -16.27
C ILE A 477 19.56 6.60 -15.46
N GLY A 478 19.44 6.67 -14.13
CA GLY A 478 20.33 5.96 -13.21
C GLY A 478 19.67 4.70 -12.67
N GLY A 479 20.45 3.70 -12.25
CA GLY A 479 19.87 2.55 -11.58
C GLY A 479 20.84 1.43 -11.24
N LYS A 480 20.29 0.37 -10.64
CA LYS A 480 21.02 -0.83 -10.23
C LYS A 480 20.12 -2.06 -10.31
N THR A 481 20.65 -3.11 -10.93
CA THR A 481 20.04 -4.45 -10.93
C THR A 481 20.36 -5.22 -9.66
N GLY A 482 19.43 -6.07 -9.25
CA GLY A 482 19.55 -7.05 -8.19
C GLY A 482 19.08 -8.44 -8.63
N THR A 483 19.73 -9.46 -8.11
CA THR A 483 19.27 -10.86 -8.18
C THR A 483 19.67 -11.51 -6.87
N ALA A 484 18.68 -11.96 -6.10
CA ALA A 484 18.88 -12.59 -4.80
C ALA A 484 18.30 -14.00 -4.83
N GLN A 485 18.92 -14.91 -4.08
CA GLN A 485 18.41 -16.26 -3.88
C GLN A 485 17.41 -16.24 -2.73
N LYS A 486 16.30 -16.98 -2.85
CA LYS A 486 15.38 -17.14 -1.72
C LYS A 486 15.92 -18.17 -0.74
N PHE A 487 15.54 -17.99 0.53
CA PHE A 487 15.78 -18.97 1.58
C PHE A 487 14.46 -19.62 1.99
N GLU A 488 14.46 -20.95 2.06
CA GLU A 488 13.35 -21.74 2.59
C GLU A 488 13.90 -22.66 3.69
N ASN A 489 13.25 -22.66 4.86
CA ASN A 489 13.65 -23.48 6.01
C ASN A 489 15.15 -23.34 6.38
N GLY A 490 15.68 -22.11 6.31
CA GLY A 490 17.08 -21.81 6.63
C GLY A 490 18.11 -22.27 5.59
N SER A 491 17.67 -22.71 4.41
CA SER A 491 18.54 -23.13 3.30
C SER A 491 18.22 -22.36 2.02
N ILE A 492 19.20 -22.19 1.14
CA ILE A 492 18.97 -21.58 -0.19
C ILE A 492 18.00 -22.46 -0.97
N ALA A 493 16.88 -21.90 -1.38
CA ALA A 493 15.89 -22.57 -2.18
C ALA A 493 16.39 -22.68 -3.63
N GLN A 494 16.60 -23.92 -4.10
CA GLN A 494 17.16 -24.13 -5.42
C GLN A 494 16.20 -23.68 -6.52
N GLY A 495 16.71 -22.88 -7.45
CA GLY A 495 15.94 -22.40 -8.60
C GLY A 495 15.03 -21.20 -8.30
N LYS A 496 14.93 -20.76 -7.04
CA LYS A 496 14.07 -19.64 -6.63
C LYS A 496 14.88 -18.37 -6.43
N TYR A 497 14.53 -17.34 -7.20
CA TYR A 497 15.24 -16.07 -7.23
C TYR A 497 14.27 -14.90 -7.16
N VAL A 498 14.71 -13.83 -6.52
CA VAL A 498 14.08 -12.52 -6.61
C VAL A 498 14.88 -11.67 -7.59
N SER A 499 14.24 -11.27 -8.67
CA SER A 499 14.80 -10.37 -9.68
C SER A 499 14.36 -8.94 -9.39
N SER A 500 15.29 -8.00 -9.35
CA SER A 500 14.95 -6.60 -9.08
C SER A 500 15.73 -5.59 -9.90
N PHE A 501 15.13 -4.42 -10.08
CA PHE A 501 15.79 -3.25 -10.63
C PHE A 501 15.30 -2.00 -9.90
N LEU A 502 16.24 -1.23 -9.37
CA LEU A 502 15.98 0.09 -8.85
C LEU A 502 16.49 1.11 -9.85
N GLY A 503 15.62 1.96 -10.37
CA GLY A 503 15.96 3.03 -11.30
C GLY A 503 15.46 4.38 -10.82
N PHE A 504 16.05 5.45 -11.34
CA PHE A 504 15.56 6.79 -11.12
C PHE A 504 15.84 7.68 -12.32
N PHE A 505 14.97 8.67 -12.49
CA PHE A 505 14.94 9.55 -13.65
C PHE A 505 14.40 10.94 -13.26
N PRO A 506 14.96 12.02 -13.82
CA PRO A 506 16.27 12.09 -14.46
C PRO A 506 17.44 11.92 -13.49
N SER A 507 18.59 11.41 -13.92
CA SER A 507 19.70 11.09 -13.01
C SER A 507 20.37 12.32 -12.37
N ASP A 508 20.35 13.48 -13.03
CA ASP A 508 20.98 14.71 -12.55
C ASP A 508 20.06 15.58 -11.67
N ALA A 509 18.75 15.34 -11.72
CA ALA A 509 17.75 15.95 -10.86
C ALA A 509 16.56 14.97 -10.65
N PRO A 510 16.71 13.91 -9.82
CA PRO A 510 15.73 12.83 -9.73
C PRO A 510 14.33 13.32 -9.36
N GLN A 511 13.34 12.97 -10.19
CA GLN A 511 11.91 13.28 -9.98
C GLN A 511 11.07 12.03 -9.81
N TYR A 512 11.55 10.89 -10.32
CA TYR A 512 10.88 9.60 -10.23
C TYR A 512 11.92 8.55 -9.86
N LEU A 513 11.65 7.74 -8.85
CA LEU A 513 12.40 6.53 -8.54
C LEU A 513 11.44 5.35 -8.59
N ALA A 514 11.79 4.32 -9.35
CA ALA A 514 11.01 3.10 -9.47
C ALA A 514 11.84 1.90 -8.98
N LEU A 515 11.28 1.12 -8.08
CA LEU A 515 11.81 -0.19 -7.70
C LEU A 515 10.85 -1.27 -8.20
N VAL A 516 11.31 -2.08 -9.16
CA VAL A 516 10.59 -3.25 -9.67
C VAL A 516 11.18 -4.51 -9.04
N ILE A 517 10.32 -5.38 -8.52
CA ILE A 517 10.66 -6.68 -7.94
C ILE A 517 9.81 -7.74 -8.62
N VAL A 518 10.43 -8.86 -9.00
CA VAL A 518 9.77 -10.00 -9.63
C VAL A 518 10.20 -11.25 -8.87
N ASP A 519 9.24 -11.89 -8.21
CA ASP A 519 9.46 -13.04 -7.35
C ASP A 519 9.30 -14.35 -8.13
N GLU A 520 10.33 -15.18 -8.09
CA GLU A 520 10.38 -16.49 -8.74
C GLU A 520 9.99 -16.49 -10.24
N PRO A 521 10.60 -15.62 -11.10
CA PRO A 521 10.34 -15.64 -12.53
C PRO A 521 10.81 -16.97 -13.17
N GLN A 522 10.02 -17.49 -14.09
CA GLN A 522 10.32 -18.72 -14.83
C GLN A 522 11.20 -18.43 -16.05
N GLY A 523 12.17 -19.32 -16.29
CA GLY A 523 13.13 -19.16 -17.39
C GLY A 523 14.27 -18.21 -17.04
N ALA A 524 14.23 -16.97 -17.54
CA ALA A 524 15.25 -15.97 -17.22
C ALA A 524 14.99 -15.38 -15.83
N TYR A 525 16.04 -15.25 -15.01
CA TYR A 525 15.91 -14.79 -13.61
C TYR A 525 16.80 -13.59 -13.24
N TYR A 526 17.63 -13.11 -14.17
CA TYR A 526 18.51 -11.98 -13.88
C TYR A 526 17.71 -10.67 -13.89
N GLY A 527 17.97 -9.80 -12.90
CA GLY A 527 17.35 -8.47 -12.77
C GLY A 527 17.50 -7.61 -14.02
N SER A 528 18.62 -7.75 -14.72
CA SER A 528 18.88 -7.06 -15.98
C SER A 528 17.99 -7.51 -17.15
N VAL A 529 17.42 -8.72 -17.08
CA VAL A 529 16.62 -9.33 -18.15
C VAL A 529 15.12 -9.22 -17.86
N VAL A 530 14.73 -9.30 -16.58
CA VAL A 530 13.32 -9.36 -16.18
C VAL A 530 12.84 -8.01 -15.64
N ALA A 531 13.46 -7.48 -14.58
CA ALA A 531 12.98 -6.26 -13.91
C ALA A 531 13.39 -4.95 -14.62
N ALA A 532 14.58 -4.88 -15.20
CA ALA A 532 15.06 -3.66 -15.87
C ALA A 532 14.22 -3.24 -17.10
N PRO A 533 13.77 -4.15 -17.99
CA PRO A 533 12.82 -3.78 -19.05
C PRO A 533 11.48 -3.24 -18.53
N ALA A 534 10.93 -3.83 -17.46
CA ALA A 534 9.69 -3.33 -16.87
C ALA A 534 9.85 -1.90 -16.34
N ALA A 535 10.97 -1.61 -15.66
CA ALA A 535 11.29 -0.24 -15.23
C ALA A 535 11.46 0.73 -16.41
N LYS A 536 12.02 0.27 -17.54
CA LYS A 536 12.08 1.05 -18.79
C LYS A 536 10.69 1.46 -19.26
N GLU A 537 9.77 0.50 -19.32
CA GLU A 537 8.40 0.73 -19.77
C GLU A 537 7.68 1.71 -18.84
N ILE A 538 7.92 1.60 -17.54
CA ILE A 538 7.39 2.53 -16.53
C ILE A 538 7.91 3.95 -16.78
N PHE A 539 9.23 4.12 -16.92
CA PHE A 539 9.79 5.44 -17.19
C PHE A 539 9.34 6.01 -18.54
N GLN A 540 9.22 5.18 -19.57
CA GLN A 540 8.70 5.61 -20.86
C GLN A 540 7.25 6.08 -20.73
N GLY A 541 6.39 5.34 -20.03
CA GLY A 541 5.01 5.73 -19.79
C GLY A 541 4.92 7.02 -18.97
N ILE A 542 5.77 7.22 -17.96
CA ILE A 542 5.85 8.49 -17.21
C ILE A 542 6.27 9.64 -18.13
N ILE A 543 7.30 9.44 -18.96
CA ILE A 543 7.77 10.44 -19.93
C ILE A 543 6.61 10.87 -20.85
N ASP A 544 5.89 9.90 -21.41
CA ASP A 544 4.79 10.14 -22.35
C ASP A 544 3.60 10.84 -21.64
N LEU A 545 3.23 10.38 -20.43
CA LEU A 545 2.14 10.96 -19.64
C LEU A 545 2.43 12.40 -19.18
N LYS A 546 3.69 12.71 -18.90
CA LYS A 546 4.12 14.01 -18.35
C LYS A 546 4.71 14.95 -19.39
N ASP A 547 4.71 14.55 -20.67
CA ASP A 547 5.30 15.29 -21.79
C ASP A 547 6.73 15.76 -21.49
N ILE A 548 7.53 14.87 -20.90
CA ILE A 548 8.90 15.19 -20.47
C ILE A 548 9.79 15.22 -21.71
N ARG A 549 10.39 16.38 -22.01
CA ARG A 549 11.25 16.53 -23.19
C ARG A 549 12.61 15.83 -23.02
N PRO A 550 13.18 15.28 -24.10
CA PRO A 550 14.53 14.74 -24.07
C PRO A 550 15.58 15.85 -23.90
N TYR A 551 16.73 15.50 -23.35
CA TYR A 551 17.85 16.43 -23.22
C TYR A 551 18.32 16.92 -24.59
N GLY A 552 18.38 18.24 -24.78
CA GLY A 552 18.87 18.86 -26.02
C GLY A 552 17.82 18.98 -27.14
N GLY A 553 16.55 18.64 -26.90
CA GLY A 553 15.45 18.93 -27.81
C GLY A 553 14.93 20.37 -27.64
N THR A 554 14.89 21.15 -28.73
CA THR A 554 14.23 22.47 -28.80
C THR A 554 12.72 22.36 -28.78
#